data_AF-A0A0V0Z5X0-F1
#
_entry.id   AF-A0A0V0Z5X0-F1
#
_cell.length_a   1.000
_cell.length_b   1.000
_cell.length_c   1.000
_cell.angle_alpha   90.00
_cell.angle_beta   90.00
_cell.angle_gamma   90.00
#
_symmetry.space_group_name_H-M   'P 1'
#
loop_
_entity.id
_entity.type
_entity.pdbx_description
1 polymer ?
#
loop_
_entity_poly.entity_id
_entity_poly.type
_entity_poly.pdbx_seq_one_letter_code
_entity_poly.pdbx_strand_id
1 'polypeptide(L)'
;MKPVENETFRDEKSLLMEVGGHLQQSSLPYEHKHRVILQNKLNITDLTIRGEHKHQWHAGVEQTLAALRQRFWILKGRSTVKSVMRRCVVCRKENARCLNQIMAPCLRTD
;
A
#
# COMPACT_ATOMS: atom_id res chain seq x y z
N MET A 1 -29.05 -20.08 -23.22
CA MET A 1 -28.45 -19.36 -22.06
C MET A 1 -27.63 -20.39 -21.29
N LYS A 2 -26.31 -20.39 -21.45
CA LYS A 2 -25.44 -21.31 -20.68
C LYS A 2 -25.03 -20.59 -19.39
N PRO A 3 -25.04 -21.26 -18.23
CA PRO A 3 -24.56 -20.66 -16.99
C PRO A 3 -23.07 -20.38 -17.14
N VAL A 4 -22.67 -19.14 -16.85
CA VAL A 4 -21.27 -18.71 -16.84
C VAL A 4 -20.70 -19.15 -15.50
N GLU A 5 -19.95 -20.24 -15.53
CA GLU A 5 -19.21 -20.75 -14.39
C GLU A 5 -18.04 -19.80 -14.14
N ASN A 6 -18.09 -19.07 -13.02
CA ASN A 6 -16.99 -18.21 -12.58
C ASN A 6 -15.86 -19.12 -12.07
N GLU A 7 -15.03 -19.59 -12.98
CA GLU A 7 -13.87 -20.41 -12.64
C GLU A 7 -12.82 -19.54 -11.95
N THR A 8 -12.83 -19.57 -10.61
CA THR A 8 -11.71 -19.08 -9.82
C THR A 8 -10.52 -19.99 -10.08
N PHE A 9 -9.63 -19.61 -10.99
CA PHE A 9 -8.39 -20.32 -11.24
C PHE A 9 -7.52 -20.25 -9.98
N ARG A 10 -7.52 -21.34 -9.21
CA ARG A 10 -6.70 -21.53 -8.02
C ARG A 10 -5.43 -22.23 -8.48
N ASP A 11 -4.41 -21.46 -8.81
CA ASP A 11 -3.06 -22.02 -8.94
C ASP A 11 -2.52 -22.26 -7.52
N GLU A 12 -2.35 -23.52 -7.13
CA GLU A 12 -1.92 -23.94 -5.79
C GLU A 12 -0.48 -23.49 -5.44
N LYS A 13 0.22 -22.82 -6.37
CA LYS A 13 1.56 -22.26 -6.21
C LYS A 13 1.61 -20.73 -6.28
N SER A 14 0.55 -20.07 -6.70
CA SER A 14 0.53 -18.60 -6.80
C SER A 14 -0.39 -18.00 -5.75
N LEU A 15 0.21 -17.32 -4.78
CA LEU A 15 -0.43 -16.44 -3.79
C LEU A 15 -1.10 -15.19 -4.43
N LEU A 16 -1.47 -15.30 -5.71
CA LEU A 16 -1.94 -14.26 -6.60
C LEU A 16 -3.29 -14.75 -7.12
N MET A 17 -4.39 -14.21 -6.58
CA MET A 17 -5.72 -14.47 -7.14
C MET A 17 -6.00 -13.45 -8.24
N GLU A 18 -6.26 -13.94 -9.44
CA GLU A 18 -6.83 -13.14 -10.53
C GLU A 18 -8.36 -13.22 -10.43
N VAL A 19 -9.04 -12.08 -10.35
CA VAL A 19 -10.51 -12.04 -10.39
C VAL A 19 -10.95 -11.82 -11.82
N GLY A 20 -11.26 -12.90 -12.52
CA GLY A 20 -12.02 -12.85 -13.77
C GLY A 20 -13.50 -12.62 -13.49
N GLY A 21 -13.90 -11.40 -13.15
CA GLY A 21 -15.31 -11.10 -12.83
C GLY A 21 -15.75 -9.71 -13.28
N HIS A 22 -16.78 -9.65 -14.14
CA HIS A 22 -17.47 -8.47 -14.71
C HIS A 22 -16.65 -7.43 -15.50
N LEU A 23 -15.33 -7.35 -15.34
CA LEU A 23 -14.50 -6.43 -16.12
C LEU A 23 -14.24 -6.90 -17.56
N GLN A 24 -14.54 -8.15 -17.90
CA GLN A 24 -14.31 -8.74 -19.24
C GLN A 24 -14.97 -7.98 -20.39
N GLN A 25 -16.06 -7.24 -20.14
CA GLN A 25 -16.78 -6.46 -21.16
C GLN A 25 -16.26 -5.04 -21.40
N SER A 26 -15.26 -4.57 -20.66
CA SER A 26 -14.65 -3.24 -20.90
C SER A 26 -13.52 -3.33 -21.92
N SER A 27 -13.39 -2.32 -22.80
CA SER A 27 -12.28 -2.15 -23.75
C SER A 27 -10.96 -1.74 -23.07
N LEU A 28 -10.79 -2.09 -21.79
CA LEU A 28 -9.59 -1.77 -21.03
C LEU A 28 -8.47 -2.77 -21.39
N PRO A 29 -7.20 -2.31 -21.41
CA PRO A 29 -6.04 -3.18 -21.63
C PRO A 29 -6.03 -4.35 -20.66
N TYR A 30 -5.55 -5.51 -21.10
CA TYR A 30 -5.50 -6.77 -20.33
C TYR A 30 -4.91 -6.60 -18.92
N GLU A 31 -3.91 -5.73 -18.76
CA GLU A 31 -3.26 -5.40 -17.48
C GLU A 31 -4.19 -4.72 -16.46
N HIS A 32 -5.20 -3.97 -16.93
CA HIS A 32 -6.19 -3.33 -16.05
C HIS A 32 -7.34 -4.26 -15.69
N LYS A 33 -7.56 -5.31 -16.50
CA LYS A 33 -8.58 -6.36 -16.31
C LYS A 33 -8.18 -7.36 -15.23
N HIS A 34 -6.89 -7.71 -15.16
CA HIS A 34 -6.36 -8.72 -14.26
C HIS A 34 -5.48 -8.08 -13.19
N ARG A 35 -6.12 -7.45 -12.20
CA ARG A 35 -5.39 -6.97 -11.03
C ARG A 35 -5.07 -8.15 -10.12
N VAL A 36 -3.80 -8.30 -9.80
CA VAL A 36 -3.31 -9.29 -8.85
C VAL A 36 -3.86 -8.98 -7.45
N ILE A 37 -4.65 -9.89 -6.88
CA ILE A 37 -5.03 -9.80 -5.46
C ILE A 37 -3.83 -10.19 -4.61
N LEU A 38 -3.50 -9.29 -3.68
CA LEU A 38 -2.47 -9.46 -2.70
C LEU A 38 -3.08 -9.63 -1.31
N GLN A 39 -2.83 -10.77 -0.68
CA GLN A 39 -3.29 -11.05 0.68
C GLN A 39 -2.47 -10.26 1.71
N ASN A 40 -3.17 -9.68 2.69
CA ASN A 40 -2.62 -8.73 3.65
C ASN A 40 -1.51 -9.27 4.58
N LYS A 41 -1.39 -10.60 4.73
CA LYS A 41 -0.48 -11.22 5.71
C LYS A 41 0.86 -11.69 5.10
N LEU A 42 1.08 -11.47 3.81
CA LEU A 42 2.26 -12.00 3.14
C LEU A 42 3.44 -11.03 3.25
N ASN A 43 4.64 -11.57 3.38
CA ASN A 43 5.87 -10.75 3.36
C ASN A 43 6.03 -10.01 2.02
N ILE A 44 5.51 -10.58 0.94
CA ILE A 44 5.54 -10.01 -0.41
C ILE A 44 4.76 -8.69 -0.47
N THR A 45 3.57 -8.63 0.14
CA THR A 45 2.78 -7.38 0.23
C THR A 45 3.55 -6.26 0.92
N ASP A 46 4.16 -6.56 2.06
CA ASP A 46 4.95 -5.59 2.81
C ASP A 46 6.15 -5.09 1.98
N LEU A 47 6.79 -6.00 1.23
CA LEU A 47 7.94 -5.67 0.39
C LEU A 47 7.54 -4.80 -0.81
N THR A 48 6.45 -5.13 -1.49
CA THR A 48 5.90 -4.35 -2.61
C THR A 48 5.51 -2.95 -2.16
N ILE A 49 4.81 -2.83 -1.03
CA ILE A 49 4.43 -1.52 -0.47
C ILE A 49 5.68 -0.71 -0.10
N ARG A 50 6.70 -1.33 0.50
CA ARG A 50 7.97 -0.65 0.84
C ARG A 50 8.72 -0.18 -0.40
N GLY A 51 8.75 -0.99 -1.46
CA GLY A 51 9.37 -0.64 -2.74
C GLY A 51 8.71 0.59 -3.35
N GLU A 52 7.38 0.56 -3.49
CA GLU A 52 6.62 1.67 -4.06
C GLU A 52 6.73 2.94 -3.20
N HIS A 53 6.61 2.81 -1.88
CA HIS A 53 6.75 3.92 -0.95
C HIS A 53 8.12 4.62 -1.05
N LYS A 54 9.20 3.85 -1.26
CA LYS A 54 10.55 4.41 -1.50
C LYS A 54 10.67 5.03 -2.89
N HIS A 55 10.09 4.39 -3.91
CA HIS A 55 10.09 4.90 -5.28
C HIS A 55 9.38 6.25 -5.40
N GLN A 56 8.32 6.44 -4.62
CA GLN A 56 7.58 7.70 -4.52
C GLN A 56 8.16 8.67 -3.47
N TRP A 57 9.45 8.57 -3.15
CA TRP A 57 10.14 9.52 -2.24
C TRP A 57 9.43 9.71 -0.90
N HIS A 58 8.98 8.61 -0.29
CA HIS A 58 8.29 8.62 0.99
C HIS A 58 6.92 9.33 0.99
N ALA A 59 6.24 9.32 -0.17
CA ALA A 59 4.88 9.81 -0.34
C ALA A 59 3.89 9.32 0.74
N GLY A 60 2.85 10.11 0.98
CA GLY A 60 1.81 9.85 1.96
C GLY A 60 1.05 8.53 1.74
N VAL A 61 0.27 8.12 2.75
CA VAL A 61 -0.51 6.87 2.72
C VAL A 61 -1.43 6.80 1.50
N GLU A 62 -2.19 7.85 1.23
CA GLU A 62 -3.17 7.83 0.13
C GLU A 62 -2.50 7.88 -1.24
N GLN A 63 -1.36 8.55 -1.38
CA GLN A 63 -0.58 8.57 -2.63
C GLN A 63 0.02 7.20 -2.94
N THR A 64 0.67 6.59 -1.94
CA THR A 64 1.20 5.22 -2.06
C THR A 64 0.08 4.23 -2.37
N LEU A 65 -1.07 4.37 -1.70
CA LEU A 65 -2.24 3.52 -1.95
C LEU A 65 -2.80 3.72 -3.37
N ALA A 66 -2.83 4.95 -3.88
CA ALA A 66 -3.33 5.25 -5.23
C ALA A 66 -2.44 4.61 -6.31
N ALA A 67 -1.13 4.70 -6.17
CA ALA A 67 -0.19 4.03 -7.08
C ALA A 67 -0.30 2.51 -7.00
N LEU A 68 -0.36 1.96 -5.78
CA LEU A 68 -0.56 0.52 -5.59
C LEU A 68 -1.87 0.02 -6.21
N ARG A 69 -2.95 0.80 -6.13
CA ARG A 69 -4.25 0.45 -6.72
C ARG A 69 -4.21 0.35 -8.24
N GLN A 70 -3.27 1.01 -8.92
CA GLN A 70 -3.13 0.90 -10.38
C GLN A 70 -2.69 -0.51 -10.79
N ARG A 71 -1.91 -1.20 -9.95
CA ARG A 71 -1.25 -2.48 -10.29
C ARG A 71 -1.73 -3.66 -9.45
N PHE A 72 -2.19 -3.43 -8.22
CA PHE A 72 -2.51 -4.46 -7.24
C PHE A 72 -3.84 -4.21 -6.54
N TRP A 73 -4.54 -5.30 -6.19
CA TRP A 73 -5.70 -5.27 -5.31
C TRP A 73 -5.33 -5.81 -3.93
N ILE A 74 -4.91 -4.92 -3.02
CA ILE A 74 -4.50 -5.32 -1.66
C ILE A 74 -5.73 -5.35 -0.74
N LEU A 75 -6.02 -6.52 -0.17
CA LEU A 75 -7.09 -6.66 0.82
C LEU A 75 -6.77 -5.84 2.07
N LYS A 76 -7.70 -4.99 2.51
CA LYS A 76 -7.49 -4.02 3.61
C LYS A 76 -6.28 -3.09 3.38
N GLY A 77 -5.97 -2.76 2.10
CA GLY A 77 -4.74 -2.08 1.69
C GLY A 77 -4.37 -0.82 2.47
N ARG A 78 -5.34 0.04 2.82
CA ARG A 78 -5.03 1.26 3.62
C ARG A 78 -4.39 0.93 4.96
N SER A 79 -4.93 -0.06 5.69
CA SER A 79 -4.40 -0.48 6.99
C SER A 79 -3.00 -1.07 6.87
N THR A 80 -2.75 -1.85 5.81
CA THR A 80 -1.45 -2.43 5.48
C THR A 80 -0.42 -1.36 5.19
N VAL A 81 -0.75 -0.43 4.29
CA VAL A 81 0.13 0.68 3.91
C VAL A 81 0.46 1.53 5.12
N LYS A 82 -0.53 1.87 5.96
CA LYS A 82 -0.31 2.61 7.21
C LYS A 82 0.58 1.84 8.21
N SER A 83 0.51 0.52 8.25
CA SER A 83 1.39 -0.31 9.08
C SER A 83 2.83 -0.32 8.56
N VAL A 84 3.02 -0.40 7.24
CA VAL A 84 4.32 -0.35 6.59
C VAL A 84 4.98 1.01 6.77
N MET A 85 4.25 2.10 6.55
CA MET A 85 4.77 3.47 6.69
C MET A 85 5.16 3.81 8.12
N ARG A 86 4.44 3.31 9.13
CA ARG A 86 4.84 3.48 10.54
C ARG A 86 6.19 2.81 10.87
N ARG A 87 6.57 1.79 10.10
CA ARG A 87 7.87 1.09 10.22
C ARG A 87 8.97 1.76 9.37
N CYS A 88 8.65 2.77 8.56
CA CYS A 88 9.64 3.50 7.77
C CYS A 88 10.44 4.46 8.65
N VAL A 89 11.76 4.29 8.67
CA VAL A 89 12.67 5.11 9.49
C VAL A 89 12.66 6.57 9.03
N VAL A 90 12.66 6.82 7.72
CA VAL A 90 12.65 8.17 7.15
C VAL A 90 11.38 8.90 7.54
N CYS A 91 10.20 8.32 7.26
CA CYS A 91 8.93 8.93 7.65
C CYS A 91 8.81 9.12 9.17
N ARG A 92 9.37 8.22 9.98
CA ARG A 92 9.36 8.35 11.44
C ARG A 92 10.22 9.53 11.90
N LYS A 93 11.36 9.76 11.25
CA LYS A 93 12.25 10.89 11.54
C LYS A 93 11.62 12.21 11.14
N GLU A 94 11.07 12.30 9.94
CA GLU A 94 10.41 13.52 9.43
C GLU A 94 9.16 13.88 10.25
N ASN A 95 8.43 12.87 10.72
CA ASN A 95 7.23 13.07 11.53
C ASN A 95 7.51 13.10 13.04
N ALA A 96 8.79 13.14 13.44
CA ALA A 96 9.17 13.28 14.83
C ALA A 96 8.78 14.68 15.34
N ARG A 97 8.23 14.76 16.55
CA ARG A 97 7.92 16.05 17.16
C ARG A 97 9.21 16.80 17.45
N CYS A 98 9.24 18.09 17.12
CA CYS A 98 10.27 18.98 17.62
C CYS A 98 10.27 18.93 19.16
N LEU A 99 11.45 18.84 19.75
CA LEU A 99 11.60 19.00 21.19
C LEU A 99 11.27 20.46 21.54
N ASN A 100 10.54 20.67 22.63
CA ASN A 100 10.32 22.02 23.14
C ASN A 100 11.64 22.54 23.71
N GLN A 101 12.10 23.69 23.22
CA GLN A 101 13.28 24.35 23.78
C GLN A 101 12.94 24.85 25.19
N ILE A 102 13.67 24.35 26.19
CA ILE A 102 13.60 24.88 27.55
C ILE A 102 14.58 26.06 27.61
N MET A 103 14.07 27.27 27.74
CA MET A 103 14.89 28.46 27.94
C MET A 103 15.24 28.59 29.42
N ALA A 104 16.52 28.82 29.72
CA ALA A 104 16.93 29.15 31.07
C ALA A 104 16.34 30.52 31.48
N PRO A 105 15.92 30.68 32.74
CA PRO A 105 15.49 31.99 33.23
C PRO A 105 16.68 32.97 33.15
N CYS A 106 16.40 34.17 32.62
CA CYS A 106 17.38 35.25 32.60
C CYS A 106 17.60 35.73 34.04
N LEU A 107 18.77 35.42 34.60
CA LEU A 107 19.19 35.95 35.90
C LEU A 107 19.48 37.44 35.74
N ARG A 108 18.60 38.29 36.26
CA ARG A 108 18.90 39.70 36.46
C ARG A 108 19.86 39.80 37.64
N THR A 109 21.06 40.31 37.40
CA THR A 109 21.93 40.83 38.45
C THR A 109 21.50 42.27 38.70
N ASP A 110 20.80 42.50 39.81
CA ASP A 110 20.55 43.83 40.36
C ASP A 110 21.82 44.40 40.98
#